data_AF-X5ZAH7-F1
#
_entry.id   AF-X5ZAH7-F1
#
_cell.length_a   1.000
_cell.length_b   1.000
_cell.length_c   1.000
_cell.angle_alpha   90.00
_cell.angle_beta   90.00
_cell.angle_gamma   90.00
#
_symmetry.space_group_name_H-M   'P 1'
#
loop_
_entity.id
_entity.type
_entity.pdbx_description
1 polymer ?
#
loop_
_entity_poly.entity_id
_entity_poly.type
_entity_poly.pdbx_seq_one_letter_code
_entity_poly.pdbx_strand_id
1 'polypeptide(L)'
;MPGHPAVKAGARHKQNFETWLAGELSGHGVDEPRTLAREIVLLMDGAFSIMLIHRNPDYVEAAGHAAATLVRARSGSATIR
;
A
#
# COMPACT_ATOMS: atom_id res chain seq x y z
N MET A 1 0.71 9.35 -22.60
CA MET A 1 -0.22 8.87 -23.64
C MET A 1 -1.41 8.17 -22.99
N PRO A 2 -2.61 8.78 -22.99
CA PRO A 2 -3.84 8.05 -22.67
C PRO A 2 -3.98 6.85 -23.63
N GLY A 3 -4.19 5.65 -23.10
CA GLY A 3 -4.47 4.46 -23.92
C GLY A 3 -3.30 3.52 -24.22
N HIS A 4 -2.05 3.85 -23.87
CA HIS A 4 -0.89 2.96 -24.13
C HIS A 4 -1.05 1.61 -23.40
N PRO A 5 -0.79 0.45 -24.04
CA PRO A 5 -0.99 -0.87 -23.44
C PRO A 5 -0.27 -1.07 -22.10
N ALA A 6 0.98 -0.58 -21.99
CA ALA A 6 1.75 -0.68 -20.75
C ALA A 6 1.13 0.12 -19.60
N VAL A 7 0.55 1.30 -19.87
CA VAL A 7 -0.14 2.12 -18.86
C VAL A 7 -1.39 1.39 -18.37
N LYS A 8 -2.17 0.78 -19.28
CA LYS A 8 -3.34 -0.03 -18.91
C LYS A 8 -2.96 -1.26 -18.08
N ALA A 9 -1.88 -1.95 -18.46
CA ALA A 9 -1.39 -3.12 -17.72
C ALA A 9 -0.90 -2.73 -16.32
N GLY A 10 -0.14 -1.65 -16.20
CA GLY A 10 0.32 -1.13 -14.91
C GLY A 10 -0.82 -0.70 -14.00
N ALA A 11 -1.82 0.02 -14.53
CA ALA A 11 -3.00 0.42 -13.76
C ALA A 11 -3.78 -0.79 -13.24
N ARG A 12 -4.00 -1.80 -14.10
CA ARG A 12 -4.66 -3.05 -13.69
C ARG A 12 -3.86 -3.80 -12.63
N HIS A 13 -2.54 -3.91 -12.78
CA HIS A 13 -1.70 -4.57 -11.79
C HIS A 13 -1.80 -3.89 -10.41
N LYS A 14 -1.69 -2.56 -10.36
CA LYS A 14 -1.83 -1.80 -9.10
C LYS A 14 -3.21 -1.96 -8.47
N GLN A 15 -4.26 -1.93 -9.27
CA GLN A 15 -5.63 -2.13 -8.78
C GLN A 15 -5.85 -3.55 -8.24
N ASN A 16 -5.30 -4.56 -8.91
CA ASN A 16 -5.35 -5.94 -8.44
C ASN A 16 -4.59 -6.11 -7.13
N PHE A 17 -3.41 -5.49 -7.01
CA PHE A 17 -2.62 -5.50 -5.77
C PHE A 17 -3.37 -4.83 -4.61
N GLU A 18 -3.94 -3.64 -4.82
CA GLU A 18 -4.76 -2.95 -3.80
C GLU A 18 -5.95 -3.81 -3.36
N THR A 19 -6.63 -4.45 -4.32
CA THR A 19 -7.78 -5.32 -4.04
C THR A 19 -7.38 -6.56 -3.25
N TRP A 20 -6.28 -7.22 -3.65
CA TRP A 20 -5.73 -8.36 -2.93
C TRP A 20 -5.34 -8.00 -1.50
N LEU A 21 -4.57 -6.92 -1.33
CA LEU A 21 -4.11 -6.47 -0.02
C LEU A 21 -5.27 -6.12 0.91
N ALA A 22 -6.33 -5.47 0.40
CA ALA A 22 -7.54 -5.21 1.19
C ALA A 22 -8.23 -6.53 1.63
N GLY A 23 -8.19 -7.57 0.80
CA GLY A 23 -8.67 -8.91 1.13
C GLY A 23 -7.87 -9.55 2.27
N GLU A 24 -6.54 -9.52 2.19
CA GLU A 24 -5.65 -10.03 3.25
C GLU A 24 -5.88 -9.29 4.58
N LEU A 25 -5.89 -7.95 4.55
CA LEU A 25 -6.14 -7.12 5.73
C LEU A 25 -7.50 -7.43 6.37
N SER A 26 -8.53 -7.58 5.55
CA SER A 26 -9.86 -7.97 6.03
C SER A 26 -9.86 -9.38 6.64
N GLY A 27 -9.15 -10.34 6.04
CA GLY A 27 -9.02 -11.70 6.55
C GLY A 27 -8.30 -11.78 7.90
N HIS A 28 -7.45 -10.81 8.19
CA HIS A 28 -6.77 -10.66 9.47
C HIS A 28 -7.50 -9.74 10.48
N GLY A 29 -8.73 -9.31 10.18
CA GLY A 29 -9.53 -8.48 11.09
C GLY A 29 -8.98 -7.07 11.29
N VAL A 30 -8.22 -6.55 10.31
CA VAL A 30 -7.72 -5.17 10.35
C VAL A 30 -8.84 -4.20 10.01
N ASP A 31 -8.97 -3.14 10.80
CA ASP A 31 -9.97 -2.10 10.56
C ASP A 31 -9.72 -1.34 9.25
N GLU A 32 -10.81 -0.89 8.62
CA GLU A 32 -10.80 -0.11 7.38
C GLU A 32 -9.86 -0.69 6.30
N PRO A 33 -9.93 -1.99 5.97
CA PRO A 33 -8.89 -2.69 5.22
C PRO A 33 -8.68 -2.14 3.80
N ARG A 34 -9.74 -1.60 3.18
CA ARG A 34 -9.66 -0.93 1.86
C ARG A 34 -8.91 0.40 1.94
N THR A 35 -9.14 1.18 2.99
CA THR A 35 -8.46 2.46 3.20
C THR A 35 -6.98 2.20 3.47
N LEU A 36 -6.67 1.25 4.36
CA LEU A 36 -5.29 0.90 4.67
C LEU A 36 -4.55 0.34 3.44
N ALA A 37 -5.18 -0.50 2.62
CA ALA A 37 -4.57 -0.98 1.39
C ALA A 37 -4.17 0.16 0.44
N ARG A 38 -5.05 1.16 0.26
CA ARG A 38 -4.77 2.37 -0.52
C ARG A 38 -3.58 3.15 0.05
N GLU A 39 -3.55 3.36 1.36
CA GLU A 39 -2.44 4.07 2.02
C GLU A 39 -1.11 3.36 1.79
N ILE A 40 -1.07 2.03 1.89
CA ILE A 40 0.14 1.23 1.63
C ILE A 40 0.56 1.34 0.15
N VAL A 41 -0.38 1.30 -0.79
CA VAL A 41 -0.08 1.50 -2.22
C VAL A 41 0.51 2.89 -2.47
N LEU A 42 -0.02 3.93 -1.83
CA LEU A 42 0.53 5.29 -1.93
C LEU A 42 1.95 5.38 -1.36
N LEU A 43 2.23 4.75 -0.22
CA LEU A 43 3.57 4.69 0.35
C LEU A 43 4.56 3.97 -0.59
N MET A 44 4.15 2.84 -1.16
CA MET A 44 4.94 2.08 -2.12
C MET A 44 5.24 2.88 -3.39
N ASP A 45 4.22 3.51 -3.99
CA ASP A 45 4.40 4.34 -5.19
C ASP A 45 5.26 5.59 -4.92
N GLY A 46 5.10 6.20 -3.74
CA GLY A 46 5.94 7.30 -3.27
C GLY A 46 7.40 6.88 -3.13
N ALA A 47 7.66 5.73 -2.49
CA ALA A 47 9.00 5.17 -2.34
C ALA A 47 9.66 4.88 -3.70
N PHE A 48 8.93 4.29 -4.66
CA PHE A 48 9.46 4.08 -6.01
C PHE A 48 9.79 5.38 -6.72
N SER A 49 8.90 6.38 -6.64
CA SER A 49 9.07 7.67 -7.30
C SER A 49 10.29 8.42 -6.78
N ILE A 50 10.47 8.46 -5.45
CA ILE A 50 11.59 9.16 -4.84
C ILE A 50 12.92 8.42 -5.03
N MET A 51 12.90 7.09 -5.10
CA MET A 51 14.06 6.26 -5.43
C MET A 51 14.64 6.53 -6.82
N LEU A 52 13.80 6.86 -7.81
CA LEU A 52 14.26 7.23 -9.15
C LEU A 52 15.13 8.50 -9.14
N ILE A 53 14.92 9.37 -8.15
CA ILE A 53 15.62 10.65 -8.01
C ILE A 53 16.83 10.49 -7.10
N HIS A 54 16.62 10.04 -5.86
CA HIS A 54 17.66 10.06 -4.82
C HIS A 54 18.50 8.78 -4.77
N ARG A 55 18.02 7.67 -5.35
CA ARG A 55 18.71 6.36 -5.34
C ARG A 55 19.15 5.91 -3.94
N ASN A 56 18.39 6.30 -2.91
CA ASN A 56 18.66 5.97 -1.52
C ASN A 56 17.63 4.95 -0.99
N PRO A 57 18.02 3.69 -0.73
CA PRO A 57 17.10 2.65 -0.25
C PRO A 57 16.41 2.99 1.08
N ASP A 58 16.94 3.94 1.87
CA ASP A 58 16.33 4.38 3.13
C ASP A 58 14.87 4.84 2.95
N TYR A 59 14.50 5.36 1.77
CA TYR A 59 13.11 5.73 1.49
C TYR A 59 12.16 4.54 1.42
N VAL A 60 12.64 3.38 0.95
CA VAL A 60 11.86 2.14 0.91
C VAL A 60 11.67 1.60 2.32
N GLU A 61 12.73 1.61 3.13
CA GLU A 61 12.66 1.23 4.56
C GLU A 61 11.71 2.13 5.34
N ALA A 62 11.76 3.45 5.12
CA ALA A 62 10.87 4.41 5.76
C ALA A 62 9.40 4.16 5.37
N ALA A 63 9.11 3.89 4.10
CA ALA A 63 7.76 3.55 3.64
C ALA A 63 7.26 2.22 4.27
N GLY A 64 8.13 1.21 4.36
CA GLY A 64 7.82 -0.05 5.03
C GLY A 64 7.51 0.13 6.52
N HIS A 65 8.31 0.95 7.21
CA HIS A 65 8.07 1.28 8.61
C HIS A 65 6.72 1.99 8.82
N ALA A 66 6.41 2.98 7.98
CA ALA A 66 5.13 3.69 8.02
C ALA A 66 3.94 2.73 7.77
N ALA A 67 4.02 1.87 6.75
CA ALA A 67 3.01 0.87 6.45
C ALA A 67 2.78 -0.08 7.65
N ALA A 68 3.86 -0.59 8.26
CA ALA A 68 3.76 -1.47 9.41
C ALA A 68 3.13 -0.78 10.63
N THR A 69 3.40 0.51 10.83
CA THR A 69 2.76 1.31 11.89
C THR A 69 1.25 1.46 11.64
N LEU A 70 0.83 1.73 10.40
CA LEU A 70 -0.58 1.82 10.05
C LEU A 70 -1.32 0.49 10.23
N VAL A 71 -0.70 -0.64 9.87
CA VAL A 71 -1.25 -1.98 10.12
C VAL A 71 -1.43 -2.22 11.61
N ARG A 72 -0.39 -1.97 12.43
CA ARG A 72 -0.47 -2.16 13.89
C ARG A 72 -1.56 -1.30 14.52
N ALA A 73 -1.67 -0.04 14.12
CA ALA A 73 -2.68 0.88 14.62
C ALA A 73 -4.12 0.39 14.37
N ARG A 74 -4.35 -0.33 13.26
CA ARG A 74 -5.66 -0.84 12.86
C ARG A 74 -5.89 -2.32 13.18
N SER A 75 -4.86 -3.02 13.67
CA SER A 75 -4.96 -4.43 14.11
C SER A 75 -5.35 -4.57 15.58
N GLY A 76 -5.21 -3.50 16.38
CA GLY A 76 -5.41 -3.52 17.84
C GLY A 76 -6.78 -3.07 18.34
N SER A 77 -7.69 -2.63 17.47
CA SER A 77 -8.99 -2.07 17.88
C SER A 77 -10.04 -3.12 18.26
N ALA A 78 -9.72 -4.41 18.14
CA ALA A 78 -10.57 -5.52 18.61
C ALA A 78 -10.52 -5.73 20.13
N THR A 79 -10.17 -4.71 20.92
CA THR A 79 -10.23 -4.76 22.39
C THR A 79 -11.55 -4.17 22.88
N ILE A 80 -12.50 -5.06 23.16
CA ILE A 80 -13.69 -4.92 24.01
C ILE A 80 -14.74 -3.90 23.52
N ARG A 81 -15.78 -4.42 22.86
CA ARG A 81 -17.15 -3.91 23.00
C ARG A 81 -18.12 -5.07 23.11
#